data_AF-W8PGP0-F1
#
_entry.id   AF-W8PGP0-F1
#
_cell.length_a   1.000
_cell.length_b   1.000
_cell.length_c   1.000
_cell.angle_alpha   90.00
_cell.angle_beta   90.00
_cell.angle_gamma   90.00
#
_symmetry.space_group_name_H-M   'P 1'
#
loop_
_entity.id
_entity.type
_entity.pdbx_description
1 polymer ?
#
loop_
_entity_poly.entity_id
_entity_poly.type
_entity_poly.pdbx_seq_one_letter_code
_entity_poly.pdbx_strand_id
1 'polypeptide(L)'
;AGAPGGTAEDPVARARAAAEAAKLELEAAKLRAEAEEMQRTMAKERRVTRARQLLNACGIDNCYGEDLDRQTGAAARDLESVTAEMLREKLGEVVGVTLTEEQTRELMAACRPGQADVPSLGFQDLSSVEFDATLDRFTREAQLAKQKANAEAAARNAELAAQRQARERGGRTEVVYTPGEVNDDRELPTRLLSVLAYLLPLLDGLQFGRPLVQFVPALMPIFAFLAVPNAVLDAIPFGQLIVFFAMSIASSNKELPRLLRLNLQQGIYLDIALFLPSITFQLFGLISGGGGKVPPEIGIGVFVLLVLAIAYSVVTTLLGQDPDGVPGISKMAKDRVDRDL
;
A
#
# COMPACT_ATOMS: atom_id res chain seq x y z
N ALA A 1 34.01 -64.25 -7.58
CA ALA A 1 33.05 -64.91 -6.67
C ALA A 1 31.93 -63.92 -6.38
N GLY A 2 30.67 -64.31 -6.55
CA GLY A 2 29.53 -63.50 -6.09
C GLY A 2 28.42 -63.22 -7.11
N ALA A 3 27.79 -64.26 -7.63
CA ALA A 3 26.35 -64.25 -7.91
C ALA A 3 25.81 -65.63 -7.47
N PRO A 4 24.53 -65.83 -7.11
CA PRO A 4 23.39 -64.89 -7.22
C PRO A 4 22.52 -64.82 -5.94
N GLY A 5 22.03 -63.63 -5.60
CA GLY A 5 21.01 -63.43 -4.56
C GLY A 5 19.66 -63.04 -5.16
N GLY A 6 19.20 -63.79 -6.16
CA GLY A 6 17.85 -63.60 -6.71
C GLY A 6 16.86 -64.15 -5.70
N THR A 7 16.18 -63.26 -4.96
CA THR A 7 14.97 -63.62 -4.23
C THR A 7 14.00 -64.18 -5.26
N ALA A 8 13.79 -65.50 -5.23
CA ALA A 8 12.73 -66.14 -5.97
C ALA A 8 11.42 -65.58 -5.43
N GLU A 9 10.94 -64.48 -6.01
CA GLU A 9 9.62 -63.95 -5.77
C GLU A 9 8.64 -65.09 -6.00
N ASP A 10 7.97 -65.49 -4.91
CA ASP A 10 7.00 -66.56 -4.88
C ASP A 10 6.10 -66.44 -6.13
N PRO A 11 6.09 -67.43 -7.03
CA PRO A 11 5.29 -67.38 -8.24
C PRO A 11 3.81 -67.15 -7.92
N VAL A 12 3.35 -67.55 -6.72
CA VAL A 12 2.01 -67.29 -6.23
C VAL A 12 1.81 -65.81 -5.86
N ALA A 13 2.80 -65.14 -5.27
CA ALA A 13 2.75 -63.72 -4.96
C ALA A 13 2.73 -62.84 -6.21
N ARG A 14 3.53 -63.17 -7.24
CA ARG A 14 3.49 -62.50 -8.55
C ARG A 14 2.16 -62.73 -9.27
N ALA A 15 1.61 -63.94 -9.23
CA ALA A 15 0.31 -64.24 -9.79
C ALA A 15 -0.83 -63.48 -9.09
N ARG A 16 -0.76 -63.34 -7.75
CA ARG A 16 -1.71 -62.53 -6.97
C ARG A 16 -1.61 -61.04 -7.30
N ALA A 17 -0.40 -60.49 -7.39
CA ALA A 17 -0.18 -59.09 -7.76
C ALA A 17 -0.65 -58.79 -9.20
N ALA A 18 -0.40 -59.71 -10.14
CA ALA A 18 -0.91 -59.59 -11.51
C ALA A 18 -2.44 -59.67 -11.58
N ALA A 19 -3.07 -60.53 -10.77
CA ALA A 19 -4.53 -60.61 -10.68
C ALA A 19 -5.15 -59.36 -10.05
N GLU A 20 -4.50 -58.77 -9.04
CA GLU A 20 -4.92 -57.52 -8.40
C GLU A 20 -4.78 -56.31 -9.35
N ALA A 21 -3.67 -56.24 -10.10
CA ALA A 21 -3.48 -55.23 -11.13
C ALA A 21 -4.55 -55.32 -12.24
N ALA A 22 -4.84 -56.53 -12.74
CA ALA A 22 -5.89 -56.74 -13.74
C ALA A 22 -7.29 -56.35 -13.21
N LYS A 23 -7.56 -56.57 -11.92
CA LYS A 23 -8.81 -56.14 -11.27
C LYS A 23 -8.90 -54.60 -11.21
N LEU A 24 -7.82 -53.92 -10.83
CA LEU A 24 -7.76 -52.45 -10.78
C LEU A 24 -7.88 -51.82 -12.18
N GLU A 25 -7.29 -52.42 -13.21
CA GLU A 25 -7.43 -51.95 -14.59
C GLU A 25 -8.88 -52.07 -15.09
N LEU A 26 -9.57 -53.16 -14.75
CA LEU A 26 -10.99 -53.34 -15.10
C LEU A 26 -11.89 -52.34 -14.37
N GLU A 27 -11.61 -52.06 -13.11
CA GLU A 27 -12.32 -51.04 -12.32
C GLU A 27 -12.06 -49.63 -12.89
N ALA A 28 -10.82 -49.29 -13.21
CA ALA A 28 -10.45 -48.02 -13.85
C ALA A 28 -11.10 -47.86 -15.23
N ALA A 29 -11.17 -48.92 -16.03
CA ALA A 29 -11.84 -48.91 -17.33
C ALA A 29 -13.36 -48.68 -17.17
N LYS A 30 -13.99 -49.32 -16.19
CA LYS A 30 -15.41 -49.11 -15.86
C LYS A 30 -15.68 -47.67 -15.43
N LEU A 31 -14.86 -47.12 -14.54
CA LEU A 31 -14.99 -45.73 -14.09
C LEU A 31 -14.78 -44.72 -15.22
N ARG A 32 -13.85 -44.99 -16.15
CA ARG A 32 -13.67 -44.16 -17.36
C ARG A 32 -14.90 -44.19 -18.27
N ALA A 33 -15.48 -45.38 -18.49
CA ALA A 33 -16.70 -45.52 -19.29
C ALA A 33 -17.89 -44.78 -18.66
N GLU A 34 -18.06 -44.89 -17.34
CA GLU A 34 -19.10 -44.17 -16.59
C GLU A 34 -18.88 -42.65 -16.62
N ALA A 35 -17.63 -42.20 -16.50
CA ALA A 35 -17.27 -40.78 -16.62
C ALA A 35 -17.54 -40.23 -18.03
N GLU A 36 -17.25 -41.00 -19.08
CA GLU A 36 -17.56 -40.62 -20.46
C GLU A 36 -19.07 -40.52 -20.70
N GLU A 37 -19.86 -41.46 -20.17
CA GLU A 37 -21.31 -41.41 -20.26
C GLU A 37 -21.88 -40.19 -19.53
N MET A 38 -21.41 -39.93 -18.31
CA MET A 38 -21.78 -38.77 -17.52
C MET A 38 -21.39 -37.46 -18.21
N GLN A 39 -20.22 -37.38 -18.83
CA GLN A 39 -19.82 -36.19 -19.60
C GLN A 39 -20.72 -35.98 -20.82
N ARG A 40 -21.14 -37.04 -21.50
CA ARG A 40 -22.05 -36.94 -22.65
C ARG A 40 -23.44 -36.46 -22.22
N THR A 41 -23.98 -36.95 -21.09
CA THR A 41 -25.27 -36.49 -20.57
C THR A 41 -25.20 -35.03 -20.14
N MET A 42 -24.18 -34.65 -19.36
CA MET A 42 -23.96 -33.27 -18.93
C MET A 42 -23.76 -32.32 -20.12
N ALA A 43 -23.01 -32.71 -21.14
CA ALA A 43 -22.82 -31.90 -22.35
C ALA A 43 -24.14 -31.69 -23.10
N LYS A 44 -24.98 -32.72 -23.20
CA LYS A 44 -26.30 -32.62 -23.82
C LYS A 44 -27.23 -31.68 -23.03
N GLU A 45 -27.29 -31.84 -21.72
CA GLU A 45 -28.10 -30.97 -20.85
C GLU A 45 -27.61 -29.51 -20.91
N ARG A 46 -26.30 -29.28 -20.87
CA ARG A 46 -25.71 -27.95 -21.01
C ARG A 46 -26.11 -27.27 -22.32
N ARG A 47 -26.08 -28.00 -23.44
CA ARG A 47 -26.49 -27.48 -24.77
C ARG A 47 -27.96 -27.10 -24.78
N VAL A 48 -28.83 -27.97 -24.27
CA VAL A 48 -30.28 -27.74 -24.20
C VAL A 48 -30.61 -26.53 -23.34
N THR A 49 -30.01 -26.43 -22.16
CA THR A 49 -30.21 -25.32 -21.23
C THR A 49 -29.75 -24.00 -21.85
N ARG A 50 -28.56 -23.98 -22.47
CA ARG A 50 -28.05 -22.77 -23.15
C ARG A 50 -28.92 -22.38 -24.34
N ALA A 51 -29.32 -23.33 -25.18
CA ALA A 51 -30.20 -23.05 -26.32
C ALA A 51 -31.51 -22.41 -25.85
N ARG A 52 -32.07 -22.89 -24.73
CA ARG A 52 -33.28 -22.30 -24.12
C ARG A 52 -33.04 -20.89 -23.59
N GLN A 53 -31.90 -20.64 -22.93
CA GLN A 53 -31.53 -19.31 -22.46
C GLN A 53 -31.34 -18.30 -23.61
N LEU A 54 -30.79 -18.76 -24.74
CA LEU A 54 -30.60 -17.92 -25.93
C LEU A 54 -31.93 -17.60 -26.64
N LEU A 55 -32.93 -18.48 -26.56
CA LEU A 55 -34.26 -18.23 -27.14
C LEU A 55 -35.22 -17.49 -26.19
N ASN A 56 -34.95 -17.49 -24.89
CA ASN A 56 -35.80 -16.75 -23.94
C ASN A 56 -35.53 -15.24 -24.04
N ALA A 57 -36.59 -14.46 -24.21
CA ALA A 57 -36.52 -13.00 -24.30
C ALA A 57 -36.19 -12.32 -22.95
N CYS A 58 -36.48 -12.96 -21.82
CA CYS A 58 -36.08 -12.46 -20.51
C CYS A 58 -34.67 -12.95 -20.14
N GLY A 59 -33.81 -12.00 -19.77
CA GLY A 59 -32.59 -12.26 -19.01
C GLY A 59 -32.88 -13.14 -17.80
N ILE A 60 -31.84 -13.85 -17.39
CA ILE A 60 -31.84 -14.87 -16.35
C ILE A 60 -32.52 -14.33 -15.07
N ASP A 61 -33.62 -14.95 -14.65
CA ASP A 61 -33.94 -15.14 -13.23
C ASP A 61 -34.93 -16.30 -13.03
N ASN A 62 -34.47 -17.30 -12.26
CA ASN A 62 -35.22 -18.33 -11.54
C ASN A 62 -36.52 -18.89 -12.17
N CYS A 63 -36.43 -20.11 -12.72
CA CYS A 63 -37.59 -21.02 -12.85
C CYS A 63 -37.32 -22.34 -12.12
N TYR A 64 -37.00 -22.24 -10.83
CA TYR A 64 -37.40 -23.23 -9.83
C TYR A 64 -38.27 -22.47 -8.84
N GLY A 65 -39.58 -22.50 -9.07
CA GLY A 65 -40.56 -21.79 -8.26
C GLY A 65 -41.89 -21.83 -8.98
N GLU A 66 -42.75 -22.77 -8.57
CA GLU A 66 -44.19 -22.58 -8.71
C GLU A 66 -44.56 -21.26 -8.02
N ASP A 67 -45.47 -20.51 -8.64
CA ASP A 67 -46.12 -19.30 -8.15
C ASP A 67 -45.30 -17.98 -8.17
N LEU A 68 -45.48 -17.17 -9.24
CA LEU A 68 -45.55 -15.72 -9.07
C LEU A 68 -46.35 -14.99 -10.18
N ASP A 69 -47.51 -14.50 -9.75
CA ASP A 69 -48.33 -13.36 -10.17
C ASP A 69 -48.29 -12.78 -11.59
N ARG A 70 -49.48 -12.84 -12.19
CA ARG A 70 -50.00 -11.90 -13.19
C ARG A 70 -49.87 -10.45 -12.68
N GLN A 71 -48.86 -9.69 -13.13
CA GLN A 71 -48.97 -8.22 -13.26
C GLN A 71 -47.73 -7.55 -13.90
N THR A 72 -47.26 -8.02 -15.05
CA THR A 72 -46.60 -7.14 -16.04
C THR A 72 -46.94 -7.65 -17.43
N GLY A 73 -47.69 -6.85 -18.19
CA GLY A 73 -48.21 -7.21 -19.52
C GLY A 73 -47.16 -7.19 -20.64
N ALA A 74 -45.94 -7.68 -20.39
CA ALA A 74 -45.00 -8.05 -21.43
C ALA A 74 -45.09 -9.57 -21.58
N ALA A 75 -45.92 -10.05 -22.50
CA ALA A 75 -45.98 -11.47 -22.80
C ALA A 75 -44.56 -11.94 -23.17
N ALA A 76 -43.95 -12.75 -22.31
CA ALA A 76 -42.74 -13.48 -22.61
C ALA A 76 -43.02 -14.32 -23.86
N ARG A 77 -42.60 -13.83 -25.03
CA ARG A 77 -42.64 -14.63 -26.24
C ARG A 77 -41.32 -15.35 -26.30
N ASP A 78 -41.37 -16.66 -26.05
CA ASP A 78 -40.31 -17.57 -26.46
C ASP A 78 -40.00 -17.27 -27.93
N LEU A 79 -38.77 -16.88 -28.23
CA LEU A 79 -38.37 -16.63 -29.61
C LEU A 79 -38.27 -18.00 -30.30
N GLU A 80 -39.02 -18.20 -31.38
CA GLU A 80 -38.89 -19.40 -32.21
C GLU A 80 -37.51 -19.46 -32.90
N SER A 81 -36.89 -18.28 -33.14
CA SER A 81 -35.54 -18.16 -33.69
C SER A 81 -34.86 -16.86 -33.29
N VAL A 82 -33.52 -16.83 -33.35
CA VAL A 82 -32.68 -15.69 -32.99
C VAL A 82 -31.86 -15.25 -34.21
N THR A 83 -31.84 -13.95 -34.48
CA THR A 83 -31.07 -13.33 -35.58
C THR A 83 -29.60 -13.13 -35.18
N ALA A 84 -28.73 -12.84 -36.14
CA ALA A 84 -27.30 -12.62 -35.92
C ALA A 84 -26.98 -11.55 -34.85
N GLU A 85 -27.71 -10.44 -34.87
CA GLU A 85 -27.50 -9.32 -33.94
C GLU A 85 -27.92 -9.69 -32.52
N MET A 86 -29.12 -10.27 -32.38
CA MET A 86 -29.66 -10.74 -31.11
C MET A 86 -28.81 -11.87 -30.52
N LEU A 87 -28.26 -12.75 -31.37
CA LEU A 87 -27.39 -13.84 -30.95
C LEU A 87 -26.11 -13.31 -30.32
N ARG A 88 -25.49 -12.28 -30.91
CA ARG A 88 -24.27 -11.66 -30.37
C ARG A 88 -24.52 -11.02 -29.01
N GLU A 89 -25.61 -10.29 -28.87
CA GLU A 89 -26.00 -9.66 -27.61
C GLU A 89 -26.23 -10.72 -26.52
N LYS A 90 -27.05 -11.74 -26.82
CA LYS A 90 -27.36 -12.81 -25.87
C LYS A 90 -26.17 -13.69 -25.52
N LEU A 91 -25.23 -13.92 -26.44
CA LEU A 91 -23.98 -14.63 -26.13
C LEU A 91 -23.07 -13.80 -25.22
N GLY A 92 -23.11 -12.48 -25.34
CA GLY A 92 -22.45 -11.56 -24.39
C GLY A 92 -23.00 -11.71 -22.98
N GLU A 93 -24.32 -11.81 -22.84
CA GLU A 93 -25.01 -11.94 -21.55
C GLU A 93 -24.89 -13.34 -20.93
N VAL A 94 -25.23 -14.39 -21.70
CA VAL A 94 -25.32 -15.78 -21.21
C VAL A 94 -23.94 -16.43 -21.08
N VAL A 95 -23.01 -16.11 -21.97
CA VAL A 95 -21.69 -16.78 -22.06
C VAL A 95 -20.54 -15.83 -21.69
N GLY A 96 -20.77 -14.51 -21.63
CA GLY A 96 -19.73 -13.53 -21.30
C GLY A 96 -18.72 -13.30 -22.43
N VAL A 97 -19.08 -13.65 -23.67
CA VAL A 97 -18.20 -13.57 -24.84
C VAL A 97 -18.81 -12.63 -25.88
N THR A 98 -18.08 -11.58 -26.21
CA THR A 98 -18.41 -10.66 -27.30
C THR A 98 -17.80 -11.17 -28.60
N LEU A 99 -18.62 -11.76 -29.46
CA LEU A 99 -18.18 -12.21 -30.79
C LEU A 99 -18.20 -11.05 -31.79
N THR A 100 -17.25 -11.05 -32.73
CA THR A 100 -17.25 -10.13 -33.88
C THR A 100 -18.33 -10.51 -34.90
N GLU A 101 -18.61 -9.61 -35.85
CA GLU A 101 -19.54 -9.90 -36.97
C GLU A 101 -19.14 -11.13 -37.77
N GLU A 102 -17.85 -11.28 -38.03
CA GLU A 102 -17.29 -12.40 -38.78
C GLU A 102 -17.44 -13.72 -38.00
N GLN A 103 -17.09 -13.74 -36.72
CA GLN A 103 -17.25 -14.92 -35.86
C GLN A 103 -18.73 -15.30 -35.66
N THR A 104 -19.63 -14.32 -35.61
CA THR A 104 -21.07 -14.58 -35.53
C THR A 104 -21.57 -15.25 -36.81
N ARG A 105 -21.12 -14.78 -37.99
CA ARG A 105 -21.44 -15.40 -39.28
C ARG A 105 -20.87 -16.82 -39.39
N GLU A 106 -19.63 -17.04 -38.96
CA GLU A 106 -19.01 -18.36 -38.94
C GLU A 106 -19.76 -19.34 -38.02
N LEU A 107 -20.18 -18.87 -36.84
CA LEU A 107 -20.99 -19.66 -35.91
C LEU A 107 -22.33 -20.08 -36.50
N MET A 108 -23.03 -19.16 -37.19
CA MET A 108 -24.31 -19.47 -37.84
C MET A 108 -24.14 -20.42 -39.03
N ALA A 109 -23.08 -20.23 -39.84
CA ALA A 109 -22.78 -21.11 -40.97
C ALA A 109 -22.42 -22.53 -40.53
N ALA A 110 -21.73 -22.68 -39.38
CA ALA A 110 -21.39 -23.98 -38.82
C ALA A 110 -22.62 -24.81 -38.41
N CYS A 111 -23.75 -24.16 -38.08
CA CYS A 111 -24.99 -24.84 -37.71
C CYS A 111 -25.75 -25.41 -38.92
N ARG A 112 -25.58 -24.81 -40.11
CA ARG A 112 -26.26 -25.22 -41.35
C ARG A 112 -25.27 -25.27 -42.53
N PRO A 113 -24.51 -26.37 -42.67
CA PRO A 113 -23.57 -26.51 -43.77
C PRO A 113 -24.30 -26.48 -45.12
N GLY A 114 -23.89 -25.56 -46.01
CA GLY A 114 -24.43 -25.42 -47.37
C GLY A 114 -25.41 -24.26 -47.59
N GLN A 115 -25.76 -23.51 -46.55
CA GLN A 115 -26.58 -22.29 -46.66
C GLN A 115 -25.71 -21.06 -46.38
N ALA A 116 -25.41 -20.26 -47.41
CA ALA A 116 -24.50 -19.13 -47.31
C ALA A 116 -25.05 -17.92 -46.53
N ASP A 117 -26.36 -17.91 -46.25
CA ASP A 117 -27.02 -16.84 -45.51
C ASP A 117 -28.14 -17.42 -44.64
N VAL A 118 -27.85 -17.65 -43.36
CA VAL A 118 -28.81 -18.19 -42.39
C VAL A 118 -29.44 -17.00 -41.65
N PRO A 119 -30.72 -16.66 -41.92
CA PRO A 119 -31.33 -15.45 -41.38
C PRO A 119 -31.61 -15.54 -39.87
N SER A 120 -31.83 -16.75 -39.35
CA SER A 120 -32.04 -16.99 -37.92
C SER A 120 -31.74 -18.44 -37.51
N LEU A 121 -31.37 -18.64 -36.26
CA LEU A 121 -31.14 -19.95 -35.65
C LEU A 121 -32.30 -20.33 -34.72
N GLY A 122 -32.84 -21.54 -34.88
CA GLY A 122 -33.85 -22.10 -33.97
C GLY A 122 -33.24 -22.95 -32.85
N PHE A 123 -34.10 -23.53 -32.02
CA PHE A 123 -33.68 -24.38 -30.89
C PHE A 123 -32.80 -25.57 -31.33
N GLN A 124 -33.15 -26.22 -32.43
CA GLN A 124 -32.39 -27.36 -32.95
C GLN A 124 -30.97 -26.96 -33.36
N ASP A 125 -30.82 -25.79 -34.00
CA ASP A 125 -29.52 -25.28 -34.42
C ASP A 125 -28.66 -24.89 -33.20
N LEU A 126 -29.23 -24.24 -32.18
CA LEU A 126 -28.53 -23.79 -30.96
C LEU A 126 -28.15 -24.95 -30.02
N SER A 127 -28.90 -26.05 -30.06
CA SER A 127 -28.63 -27.27 -29.27
C SER A 127 -27.69 -28.25 -29.97
N SER A 128 -27.24 -27.93 -31.19
CA SER A 128 -26.37 -28.77 -32.01
C SER A 128 -24.96 -28.93 -31.42
N VAL A 129 -24.26 -29.99 -31.85
CA VAL A 129 -22.88 -30.27 -31.43
C VAL A 129 -21.93 -29.26 -32.07
N GLU A 130 -22.24 -28.87 -33.30
CA GLU A 130 -21.47 -28.00 -34.16
C GLU A 130 -21.45 -26.55 -33.63
N PHE A 131 -22.61 -26.06 -33.16
CA PHE A 131 -22.72 -24.76 -32.48
C PHE A 131 -21.87 -24.74 -31.21
N ASP A 132 -21.98 -25.78 -30.37
CA ASP A 132 -21.26 -25.90 -29.11
C ASP A 132 -19.74 -25.93 -29.32
N ALA A 133 -19.27 -26.75 -30.26
CA ALA A 133 -17.85 -26.89 -30.57
C ALA A 133 -17.24 -25.59 -31.12
N THR A 134 -17.98 -24.87 -31.95
CA THR A 134 -17.55 -23.59 -32.54
C THR A 134 -17.54 -22.47 -31.49
N LEU A 135 -18.56 -22.41 -30.64
CA LEU A 135 -18.63 -21.46 -29.53
C LEU A 135 -17.51 -21.70 -28.51
N ASP A 136 -17.23 -22.96 -28.16
CA ASP A 136 -16.13 -23.32 -27.26
C ASP A 136 -14.75 -23.00 -27.85
N ARG A 137 -14.58 -23.04 -29.18
CA ARG A 137 -13.36 -22.57 -29.85
C ARG A 137 -13.17 -21.07 -29.65
N PHE A 138 -14.18 -20.26 -29.99
CA PHE A 138 -14.10 -18.82 -29.84
C PHE A 138 -13.96 -18.38 -28.38
N THR A 139 -14.64 -19.07 -27.46
CA THR A 139 -14.52 -18.79 -26.02
C THR A 139 -13.10 -19.02 -25.53
N ARG A 140 -12.47 -20.14 -25.93
CA ARG A 140 -11.06 -20.44 -25.59
C ARG A 140 -10.10 -19.43 -26.18
N GLU A 141 -10.27 -19.06 -27.43
CA GLU A 141 -9.44 -18.03 -28.09
C GLU A 141 -9.56 -16.67 -27.38
N ALA A 142 -10.77 -16.24 -27.04
CA ALA A 142 -11.02 -15.01 -26.30
C ALA A 142 -10.42 -15.05 -24.89
N GLN A 143 -10.52 -16.17 -24.19
CA GLN A 143 -9.92 -16.35 -22.86
C GLN A 143 -8.39 -16.31 -22.92
N LEU A 144 -7.78 -16.98 -23.89
CA LEU A 144 -6.32 -16.95 -24.10
C LEU A 144 -5.83 -15.54 -24.43
N ALA A 145 -6.56 -14.79 -25.26
CA ALA A 145 -6.24 -13.40 -25.55
C ALA A 145 -6.32 -12.51 -24.30
N LYS A 146 -7.39 -12.64 -23.49
CA LYS A 146 -7.54 -11.92 -22.21
C LYS A 146 -6.43 -12.28 -21.22
N GLN A 147 -6.05 -13.57 -21.12
CA GLN A 147 -4.97 -14.02 -20.24
C GLN A 147 -3.62 -13.44 -20.64
N LYS A 148 -3.29 -13.42 -21.94
CA LYS A 148 -2.07 -12.79 -22.45
C LYS A 148 -2.03 -11.30 -22.17
N ALA A 149 -3.12 -10.58 -22.44
CA ALA A 149 -3.22 -9.15 -22.15
C ALA A 149 -3.05 -8.83 -20.66
N ASN A 150 -3.66 -9.64 -19.77
CA ASN A 150 -3.51 -9.50 -18.33
C ASN A 150 -2.09 -9.81 -17.86
N ALA A 151 -1.45 -10.84 -18.42
CA ALA A 151 -0.07 -11.19 -18.10
C ALA A 151 0.90 -10.08 -18.54
N GLU A 152 0.71 -9.49 -19.73
CA GLU A 152 1.50 -8.34 -20.20
C GLU A 152 1.28 -7.09 -19.33
N ALA A 153 0.03 -6.81 -18.94
CA ALA A 153 -0.27 -5.71 -18.02
C ALA A 153 0.36 -5.92 -16.64
N ALA A 154 0.33 -7.15 -16.11
CA ALA A 154 0.99 -7.51 -14.87
C ALA A 154 2.51 -7.38 -14.97
N ALA A 155 3.11 -7.81 -16.09
CA ALA A 155 4.54 -7.65 -16.34
C ALA A 155 4.95 -6.17 -16.41
N ARG A 156 4.19 -5.34 -17.14
CA ARG A 156 4.41 -3.87 -17.18
C ARG A 156 4.28 -3.23 -15.81
N ASN A 157 3.28 -3.61 -15.02
CA ASN A 157 3.10 -3.09 -13.67
C ASN A 157 4.22 -3.53 -12.72
N ALA A 158 4.70 -4.77 -12.85
CA ALA A 158 5.82 -5.29 -12.09
C ALA A 158 7.14 -4.58 -12.46
N GLU A 159 7.36 -4.31 -13.75
CA GLU A 159 8.52 -3.56 -14.23
C GLU A 159 8.50 -2.11 -13.73
N LEU A 160 7.35 -1.43 -13.81
CA LEU A 160 7.18 -0.08 -13.25
C LEU A 160 7.37 -0.07 -11.73
N ALA A 161 6.88 -1.08 -11.01
CA ALA A 161 7.09 -1.23 -9.58
C ALA A 161 8.58 -1.46 -9.26
N ALA A 162 9.28 -2.28 -10.04
CA ALA A 162 10.72 -2.51 -9.91
C ALA A 162 11.52 -1.23 -10.22
N GLN A 163 11.13 -0.46 -11.24
CA GLN A 163 11.74 0.83 -11.56
C GLN A 163 11.49 1.88 -10.46
N ARG A 164 10.28 1.92 -9.88
CA ARG A 164 9.97 2.78 -8.72
C ARG A 164 10.84 2.40 -7.52
N GLN A 165 10.92 1.11 -7.20
CA GLN A 165 11.80 0.61 -6.13
C GLN A 165 13.27 0.89 -6.41
N ALA A 166 13.74 0.77 -7.66
CA ALA A 166 15.11 1.09 -8.04
C ALA A 166 15.40 2.60 -7.96
N ARG A 167 14.43 3.45 -8.33
CA ARG A 167 14.54 4.92 -8.16
C ARG A 167 14.49 5.33 -6.69
N GLU A 168 13.71 4.64 -5.86
CA GLU A 168 13.72 4.81 -4.41
C GLU A 168 15.04 4.34 -3.80
N ARG A 169 15.63 3.24 -4.28
CA ARG A 169 16.98 2.79 -3.88
C ARG A 169 18.10 3.70 -4.40
N GLY A 170 17.93 4.32 -5.56
CA GLY A 170 18.89 5.27 -6.13
C GLY A 170 18.75 6.69 -5.58
N GLY A 171 17.59 7.05 -5.04
CA GLY A 171 17.32 8.32 -4.35
C GLY A 171 17.51 8.25 -2.83
N ARG A 172 17.45 7.04 -2.26
CA ARG A 172 18.02 6.75 -0.95
C ARG A 172 19.52 6.66 -1.20
N THR A 173 20.24 7.76 -1.00
CA THR A 173 21.68 7.67 -0.72
C THR A 173 21.79 6.60 0.36
N GLU A 174 22.16 5.38 -0.03
CA GLU A 174 22.52 4.34 0.90
C GLU A 174 23.77 4.91 1.54
N VAL A 175 23.59 5.57 2.69
CA VAL A 175 24.69 6.00 3.53
C VAL A 175 25.37 4.68 3.88
N VAL A 176 26.39 4.34 3.09
CA VAL A 176 27.26 3.20 3.34
C VAL A 176 27.90 3.52 4.68
N TYR A 177 27.32 2.96 5.74
CA TYR A 177 27.86 3.06 7.08
C TYR A 177 29.09 2.16 7.12
N THR A 178 30.25 2.73 6.82
CA THR A 178 31.55 2.19 7.16
C THR A 178 31.66 2.23 8.69
N PRO A 179 31.73 1.08 9.38
CA PRO A 179 31.83 1.07 10.84
C PRO A 179 33.06 1.86 11.29
N GLY A 180 32.84 3.01 11.93
CA GLY A 180 33.89 3.92 12.41
C GLY A 180 33.95 5.28 11.71
N GLU A 181 33.19 5.51 10.64
CA GLU A 181 33.12 6.82 9.99
C GLU A 181 31.96 7.65 10.54
N VAL A 182 32.27 8.85 11.02
CA VAL A 182 31.29 9.76 11.61
C VAL A 182 30.37 10.23 10.50
N ASN A 183 29.05 10.05 10.63
CA ASN A 183 28.08 10.65 9.72
C ASN A 183 28.20 12.18 9.80
N ASP A 184 28.95 12.81 8.90
CA ASP A 184 29.14 14.27 8.81
C ASP A 184 28.42 14.84 7.57
N ASP A 185 27.21 14.35 7.31
CA ASP A 185 26.35 14.97 6.31
C ASP A 185 26.06 16.44 6.69
N ARG A 186 26.31 17.33 5.72
CA ARG A 186 26.10 18.79 5.82
C ARG A 186 25.27 19.29 4.64
N GLU A 187 24.45 18.44 4.03
CA GLU A 187 23.54 18.86 2.96
C GLU A 187 22.44 19.80 3.48
N LEU A 188 21.79 20.51 2.56
CA LEU A 188 20.74 21.48 2.87
C LEU A 188 19.60 20.88 3.74
N PRO A 189 19.07 19.67 3.49
CA PRO A 189 18.04 19.08 4.34
C PRO A 189 18.51 18.90 5.80
N THR A 190 19.76 18.45 5.99
CA THR A 190 20.37 18.28 7.30
C THR A 190 20.54 19.62 8.01
N ARG A 191 20.94 20.67 7.30
CA ARG A 191 21.02 22.04 7.87
C ARG A 191 19.66 22.58 8.29
N LEU A 192 18.63 22.41 7.45
CA LEU A 192 17.27 22.87 7.78
C LEU A 192 16.70 22.12 8.99
N LEU A 193 16.88 20.79 9.04
CA LEU A 193 16.45 19.98 10.17
C LEU A 193 17.21 20.34 11.45
N SER A 194 18.51 20.65 11.33
CA SER A 194 19.34 21.11 12.46
C SER A 194 18.86 22.43 13.04
N VAL A 195 18.41 23.37 12.21
CA VAL A 195 17.84 24.65 12.67
C VAL A 195 16.55 24.44 13.48
N LEU A 196 15.75 23.43 13.16
CA LEU A 196 14.52 23.12 13.91
C LEU A 196 14.79 22.70 15.37
N ALA A 197 16.01 22.26 15.70
CA ALA A 197 16.40 21.96 17.08
C ALA A 197 16.25 23.15 18.04
N TYR A 198 16.30 24.38 17.53
CA TYR A 198 16.16 25.59 18.33
C TYR A 198 14.72 26.06 18.50
N LEU A 199 13.76 25.38 17.85
CA LEU A 199 12.35 25.75 17.98
C LEU A 199 11.86 25.55 19.42
N LEU A 200 12.16 24.41 20.04
CA LEU A 200 11.74 24.11 21.42
C LEU A 200 12.19 25.20 22.42
N PRO A 201 13.50 25.51 22.57
CA PRO A 201 13.92 26.54 23.51
C PRO A 201 13.39 27.93 23.13
N LEU A 202 13.14 28.22 21.85
CA LEU A 202 12.51 29.48 21.45
C LEU A 202 11.07 29.60 21.97
N LEU A 203 10.29 28.51 21.87
CA LEU A 203 8.90 28.46 22.35
C LEU A 203 8.85 28.61 23.87
N ASP A 204 9.67 27.84 24.59
CA ASP A 204 9.78 27.91 26.05
C ASP A 204 10.30 29.27 26.52
N GLY A 205 11.10 29.93 25.67
CA GLY A 205 11.59 31.29 25.84
C GLY A 205 10.51 32.38 25.77
N LEU A 206 9.39 32.15 25.06
CA LEU A 206 8.39 33.19 24.79
C LEU A 206 7.82 33.83 26.06
N GLN A 207 7.72 33.07 27.15
CA GLN A 207 7.22 33.60 28.43
C GLN A 207 8.09 34.73 28.98
N PHE A 208 9.41 34.67 28.76
CA PHE A 208 10.36 35.70 29.18
C PHE A 208 10.30 36.93 28.27
N GLY A 209 9.91 36.74 27.01
CA GLY A 209 9.75 37.81 26.02
C GLY A 209 8.43 38.58 26.10
N ARG A 210 7.41 38.09 26.82
CA ARG A 210 6.10 38.75 26.91
C ARG A 210 6.16 40.22 27.36
N PRO A 211 6.97 40.61 28.38
CA PRO A 211 7.09 42.01 28.76
C PRO A 211 7.67 42.88 27.64
N LEU A 212 8.56 42.34 26.78
CA LEU A 212 9.14 43.07 25.66
C LEU A 212 8.07 43.56 24.67
N VAL A 213 7.02 42.78 24.45
CA VAL A 213 5.91 43.15 23.55
C VAL A 213 5.14 44.38 24.07
N GLN A 214 5.13 44.63 25.38
CA GLN A 214 4.52 45.83 25.95
C GLN A 214 5.32 47.09 25.61
N PHE A 215 6.65 46.98 25.54
CA PHE A 215 7.55 48.08 25.15
C PHE A 215 7.69 48.23 23.64
N VAL A 216 7.59 47.12 22.89
CA VAL A 216 7.73 47.08 21.42
C VAL A 216 6.55 46.33 20.81
N PRO A 217 5.38 46.98 20.66
CA PRO A 217 4.16 46.33 20.14
C PRO A 217 4.31 45.74 18.73
N ALA A 218 5.25 46.24 17.94
CA ALA A 218 5.57 45.71 16.60
C ALA A 218 6.00 44.24 16.60
N LEU A 219 6.44 43.69 17.75
CA LEU A 219 6.78 42.27 17.89
C LEU A 219 5.56 41.36 18.05
N MET A 220 4.36 41.90 18.30
CA MET A 220 3.15 41.12 18.56
C MET A 220 2.85 40.07 17.46
N PRO A 221 2.95 40.38 16.14
CA PRO A 221 2.67 39.38 15.11
C PRO A 221 3.64 38.18 15.15
N ILE A 222 4.91 38.43 15.47
CA ILE A 222 5.94 37.38 15.57
C ILE A 222 5.62 36.45 16.75
N PHE A 223 5.29 37.04 17.91
CA PHE A 223 4.86 36.28 19.09
C PHE A 223 3.57 35.50 18.85
N ALA A 224 2.60 36.09 18.13
CA ALA A 224 1.36 35.41 17.77
C ALA A 224 1.61 34.21 16.84
N PHE A 225 2.52 34.34 15.88
CA PHE A 225 2.92 33.24 15.01
C PHE A 225 3.60 32.11 15.80
N LEU A 226 4.54 32.45 16.68
CA LEU A 226 5.24 31.49 17.54
C LEU A 226 4.32 30.86 18.60
N ALA A 227 3.21 31.52 18.98
CA ALA A 227 2.24 30.96 19.92
C ALA A 227 1.46 29.77 19.34
N VAL A 228 1.34 29.65 18.00
CA VAL A 228 0.61 28.55 17.36
C VAL A 228 1.24 27.18 17.64
N PRO A 229 2.54 26.94 17.34
CA PRO A 229 3.17 25.67 17.68
C PRO A 229 3.22 25.44 19.20
N ASN A 230 3.34 26.49 20.03
CA ASN A 230 3.26 26.35 21.48
C ASN A 230 1.90 25.79 21.92
N ALA A 231 0.79 26.33 21.38
CA ALA A 231 -0.56 25.86 21.69
C ALA A 231 -0.79 24.41 21.26
N VAL A 232 -0.16 23.96 20.17
CA VAL A 232 -0.20 22.55 19.73
C VAL A 232 0.51 21.64 20.74
N LEU A 233 1.67 22.07 21.26
CA LEU A 233 2.38 21.32 22.30
C LEU A 233 1.60 21.29 23.61
N ASP A 234 0.96 22.40 24.00
CA ASP A 234 0.14 22.51 25.21
C ASP A 234 -1.14 21.65 25.14
N ALA A 235 -1.66 21.39 23.94
CA ALA A 235 -2.82 20.53 23.74
C ALA A 235 -2.53 19.04 24.02
N ILE A 236 -1.25 18.65 24.00
CA ILE A 236 -0.80 17.29 24.29
C ILE A 236 -0.35 17.25 25.75
N PRO A 237 -0.87 16.31 26.57
CA PRO A 237 -0.35 16.10 27.92
C PRO A 237 1.16 15.86 27.89
N PHE A 238 1.92 16.71 28.57
CA PHE A 238 3.38 16.68 28.58
C PHE A 238 4.03 16.88 27.19
N GLY A 239 3.38 17.58 26.25
CA GLY A 239 3.87 17.75 24.87
C GLY A 239 5.29 18.30 24.77
N GLN A 240 5.60 19.37 25.51
CA GLN A 240 6.96 19.92 25.58
C GLN A 240 7.99 18.88 26.07
N LEU A 241 7.65 18.11 27.10
CA LEU A 241 8.51 17.06 27.66
C LEU A 241 8.71 15.90 26.67
N ILE A 242 7.68 15.53 25.91
CA ILE A 242 7.77 14.52 24.85
C ILE A 242 8.75 14.97 23.77
N VAL A 243 8.66 16.23 23.32
CA VAL A 243 9.57 16.78 22.32
C VAL A 243 11.00 16.84 22.87
N PHE A 244 11.17 17.25 24.12
CA PHE A 244 12.47 17.23 24.80
C PHE A 244 13.12 15.84 24.79
N PHE A 245 12.37 14.79 25.17
CA PHE A 245 12.88 13.42 25.13
C PHE A 245 13.13 12.93 23.71
N ALA A 246 12.26 13.27 22.75
CA ALA A 246 12.47 12.93 21.35
C ALA A 246 13.78 13.53 20.82
N MET A 247 14.06 14.80 21.13
CA MET A 247 15.33 15.46 20.81
C MET A 247 16.52 14.77 21.48
N SER A 248 16.38 14.35 22.75
CA SER A 248 17.44 13.67 23.52
C SER A 248 17.80 12.29 22.96
N ILE A 249 16.78 11.50 22.56
CA ILE A 249 16.99 10.21 21.90
C ILE A 249 17.63 10.44 20.53
N ALA A 250 17.13 11.40 19.75
CA ALA A 250 17.67 11.72 18.44
C ALA A 250 19.13 12.23 18.51
N SER A 251 19.49 13.05 19.50
CA SER A 251 20.88 13.54 19.65
C SER A 251 21.88 12.41 19.93
N SER A 252 21.41 11.28 20.44
CA SER A 252 22.22 10.09 20.74
C SER A 252 22.29 9.09 19.58
N ASN A 253 21.48 9.24 18.53
CA ASN A 253 21.43 8.29 17.41
C ASN A 253 22.57 8.54 16.41
N LYS A 254 23.59 7.67 16.39
CA LYS A 254 24.78 7.78 15.51
C LYS A 254 24.48 7.69 14.01
N GLU A 255 23.32 7.14 13.64
CA GLU A 255 22.86 7.16 12.24
C GLU A 255 22.50 8.56 11.77
N LEU A 256 22.20 9.48 12.68
CA LEU A 256 21.91 10.88 12.34
C LEU A 256 23.20 11.69 12.14
N PRO A 257 23.18 12.68 11.22
CA PRO A 257 24.33 13.54 10.98
C PRO A 257 24.82 14.23 12.25
N ARG A 258 26.14 14.32 12.41
CA ARG A 258 26.81 14.94 13.56
C ARG A 258 26.36 16.39 13.74
N LEU A 259 26.19 17.13 12.65
CA LEU A 259 25.66 18.50 12.69
C LEU A 259 24.27 18.56 13.34
N LEU A 260 23.36 17.66 12.95
CA LEU A 260 22.03 17.57 13.53
C LEU A 260 22.09 17.21 15.01
N ARG A 261 22.88 16.21 15.38
CA ARG A 261 23.07 15.80 16.79
C ARG A 261 23.60 16.93 17.65
N LEU A 262 24.56 17.69 17.15
CA LEU A 262 25.13 18.85 17.84
C LEU A 262 24.05 19.92 18.08
N ASN A 263 23.28 20.29 17.06
CA ASN A 263 22.23 21.28 17.18
C ASN A 263 21.10 20.83 18.13
N LEU A 264 20.70 19.54 18.08
CA LEU A 264 19.75 18.95 19.02
C LEU A 264 20.25 19.06 20.47
N GLN A 265 21.52 18.71 20.70
CA GLN A 265 22.11 18.78 22.04
C GLN A 265 22.22 20.21 22.55
N GLN A 266 22.57 21.17 21.69
CA GLN A 266 22.59 22.59 22.04
C GLN A 266 21.19 23.12 22.36
N GLY A 267 20.18 22.74 21.56
CA GLY A 267 18.78 23.10 21.81
C GLY A 267 18.31 22.62 23.19
N ILE A 268 18.61 21.36 23.54
CA ILE A 268 18.32 20.79 24.87
C ILE A 268 18.99 21.59 25.99
N TYR A 269 20.25 22.00 25.82
CA TYR A 269 20.96 22.78 26.84
C TYR A 269 20.44 24.20 26.98
N LEU A 270 20.02 24.84 25.88
CA LEU A 270 19.34 26.14 25.93
C LEU A 270 18.01 26.01 26.69
N ASP A 271 17.25 24.95 26.43
CA ASP A 271 15.98 24.70 27.09
C ASP A 271 16.15 24.50 28.61
N ILE A 272 17.12 23.67 29.01
CA ILE A 272 17.49 23.50 30.43
C ILE A 272 17.96 24.83 31.03
N ALA A 273 18.73 25.64 30.30
CA ALA A 273 19.21 26.93 30.79
C ALA A 273 18.05 27.91 31.07
N LEU A 274 16.97 27.86 30.27
CA LEU A 274 15.76 28.66 30.49
C LEU A 274 14.95 28.20 31.70
N PHE A 275 15.04 26.93 32.05
CA PHE A 275 14.37 26.40 33.24
C PHE A 275 14.99 26.94 34.56
N LEU A 276 16.29 27.25 34.57
CA LEU A 276 17.01 27.68 35.78
C LEU A 276 16.52 29.01 36.37
N PRO A 277 16.33 30.12 35.61
CA PRO A 277 15.73 31.33 36.15
C PRO A 277 14.34 31.09 36.74
N SER A 278 13.49 30.33 36.04
CA SER A 278 12.12 30.04 36.47
C SER A 278 12.07 29.37 37.84
N ILE A 279 12.86 28.31 38.05
CA ILE A 279 12.93 27.64 39.37
C ILE A 279 13.47 28.59 40.43
N THR A 280 14.51 29.34 40.11
CA THR A 280 15.20 30.21 41.08
C THR A 280 14.23 31.27 41.63
N PHE A 281 13.49 31.94 40.76
CA PHE A 281 12.50 32.95 41.18
C PHE A 281 11.25 32.33 41.83
N GLN A 282 10.82 31.14 41.40
CA GLN A 282 9.73 30.42 42.05
C GLN A 282 10.10 30.03 43.48
N LEU A 283 11.29 29.47 43.69
CA LEU A 283 11.78 29.07 45.00
C LEU A 283 12.00 30.28 45.91
N PHE A 284 12.57 31.37 45.39
CA PHE A 284 12.73 32.60 46.13
C PHE A 284 11.38 33.20 46.56
N GLY A 285 10.37 33.17 45.67
CA GLY A 285 9.01 33.61 46.00
C GLY A 285 8.39 32.77 47.11
N LEU A 286 8.54 31.45 47.04
CA LEU A 286 8.05 30.53 48.08
C LEU A 286 8.66 30.84 49.46
N ILE A 287 9.96 31.15 49.52
CA ILE A 287 10.68 31.45 50.77
C ILE A 287 10.34 32.86 51.29
N SER A 288 10.18 33.84 50.39
CA SER A 288 9.93 35.24 50.75
C SER A 288 8.45 35.59 51.00
N GLY A 289 7.54 34.62 50.83
CA GLY A 289 6.09 34.84 50.93
C GLY A 289 5.51 35.68 49.79
N GLY A 290 6.26 35.87 48.70
CA GLY A 290 5.88 36.64 47.52
C GLY A 290 5.50 35.75 46.33
N GLY A 291 4.87 36.33 45.31
CA GLY A 291 4.63 35.64 44.04
C GLY A 291 5.94 35.46 43.27
N GLY A 292 6.49 34.25 43.25
CA GLY A 292 7.78 33.90 42.64
C GLY A 292 7.80 33.96 41.11
N LYS A 293 7.63 35.16 40.55
CA LYS A 293 7.70 35.45 39.11
C LYS A 293 9.03 36.10 38.78
N VAL A 294 9.55 35.79 37.60
CA VAL A 294 10.76 36.44 37.07
C VAL A 294 10.47 37.92 36.84
N PRO A 295 11.29 38.85 37.36
CA PRO A 295 11.14 40.28 37.10
C PRO A 295 11.17 40.60 35.59
N PRO A 296 10.33 41.53 35.10
CA PRO A 296 10.25 41.85 33.67
C PRO A 296 11.59 42.19 33.02
N GLU A 297 12.46 42.92 33.72
CA GLU A 297 13.77 43.35 33.23
C GLU A 297 14.70 42.16 33.02
N ILE A 298 14.68 41.21 33.96
CA ILE A 298 15.45 39.98 33.89
C ILE A 298 14.90 39.07 32.79
N GLY A 299 13.57 38.95 32.69
CA GLY A 299 12.90 38.19 31.63
C GLY A 299 13.27 38.70 30.23
N ILE A 300 13.23 40.02 30.02
CA ILE A 300 13.65 40.63 28.75
C ILE A 300 15.12 40.30 28.46
N GLY A 301 16.01 40.44 29.43
CA GLY A 301 17.43 40.12 29.27
C GLY A 301 17.66 38.65 28.87
N VAL A 302 17.01 37.71 29.57
CA VAL A 302 17.06 36.27 29.25
C VAL A 302 16.55 36.00 27.84
N PHE A 303 15.42 36.60 27.45
CA PHE A 303 14.84 36.41 26.13
C PHE A 303 15.73 36.96 25.01
N VAL A 304 16.31 38.16 25.19
CA VAL A 304 17.23 38.75 24.21
C VAL A 304 18.49 37.90 24.05
N LEU A 305 19.08 37.42 25.15
CA LEU A 305 20.24 36.53 25.10
C LEU A 305 19.92 35.21 24.40
N LEU A 306 18.75 34.63 24.67
CA LEU A 306 18.27 33.43 23.99
C LEU A 306 18.15 33.66 22.47
N VAL A 307 17.48 34.74 22.05
CA VAL A 307 17.28 35.05 20.63
C VAL A 307 18.61 35.28 19.93
N LEU A 308 19.56 35.97 20.56
CA LEU A 308 20.91 36.16 20.01
C LEU A 308 21.67 34.85 19.87
N ALA A 309 21.61 33.97 20.87
CA ALA A 309 22.23 32.65 20.82
C ALA A 309 21.63 31.81 19.68
N ILE A 310 20.30 31.75 19.59
CA ILE A 310 19.60 31.03 18.52
C ILE A 310 19.92 31.61 17.15
N ALA A 311 19.89 32.94 16.99
CA ALA A 311 20.19 33.58 15.70
C ALA A 311 21.61 33.26 15.22
N TYR A 312 22.60 33.32 16.13
CA TYR A 312 23.97 32.91 15.84
C TYR A 312 24.04 31.43 15.42
N SER A 313 23.42 30.54 16.19
CA SER A 313 23.45 29.10 15.89
C SER A 313 22.77 28.78 14.56
N VAL A 314 21.64 29.41 14.26
CA VAL A 314 20.90 29.22 13.00
C VAL A 314 21.74 29.65 11.80
N VAL A 315 22.33 30.85 11.84
CA VAL A 315 23.17 31.34 10.74
C VAL A 315 24.37 30.42 10.52
N THR A 316 25.05 30.03 11.59
CA THR A 316 26.25 29.16 11.51
C THR A 316 25.90 27.78 10.95
N THR A 317 24.79 27.18 11.41
CA THR A 317 24.30 25.89 10.92
C THR A 317 23.84 25.95 9.46
N LEU A 318 23.22 27.04 9.01
CA LEU A 318 22.85 27.21 7.60
C LEU A 318 24.07 27.35 6.68
N LEU A 319 25.17 27.93 7.19
CA LEU A 319 26.47 27.94 6.52
C LEU A 319 27.14 26.55 6.50
N GLY A 320 26.56 25.55 7.18
CA GLY A 320 27.10 24.19 7.29
C GLY A 320 28.26 24.10 8.27
N GLN A 321 28.40 25.05 9.18
CA GLN A 321 29.44 25.07 10.20
C GLN A 321 28.88 24.61 11.55
N ASP A 322 29.75 24.15 12.44
CA ASP A 322 29.37 23.76 13.80
C ASP A 322 29.12 25.03 14.63
N PRO A 323 27.94 25.23 15.23
CA PRO A 323 27.63 26.42 16.03
C PRO A 323 28.36 26.42 17.39
N ASP A 324 29.64 26.75 17.39
CA ASP A 324 30.51 26.59 18.57
C ASP A 324 30.65 27.83 19.47
N GLY A 325 30.05 28.95 19.06
CA GLY A 325 30.22 30.24 19.72
C GLY A 325 29.31 30.53 20.92
N VAL A 326 28.39 29.64 21.31
CA VAL A 326 27.51 29.88 22.47
C VAL A 326 28.26 29.54 23.76
N PRO A 327 28.58 30.52 24.63
CA PRO A 327 29.44 30.29 25.80
C PRO A 327 28.88 29.21 26.75
N GLY A 328 29.73 28.27 27.14
CA GLY A 328 29.37 27.13 28.00
C GLY A 328 28.58 26.03 27.29
N ILE A 329 27.52 26.38 26.57
CA ILE A 329 26.58 25.45 25.93
C ILE A 329 27.22 24.71 24.75
N SER A 330 27.89 25.43 23.84
CA SER A 330 28.47 24.82 22.65
C SER A 330 29.55 23.79 22.98
N LYS A 331 30.41 24.10 23.96
CA LYS A 331 31.46 23.17 24.43
C LYS A 331 30.85 21.91 25.04
N MET A 332 29.86 22.06 25.92
CA MET A 332 29.17 20.90 26.53
C MET A 332 28.52 20.02 25.47
N ALA A 333 27.93 20.62 24.43
CA ALA A 333 27.28 19.88 23.36
C ALA A 333 28.29 19.09 22.52
N LYS A 334 29.40 19.71 22.16
CA LYS A 334 30.52 19.04 21.48
C LYS A 334 31.08 17.88 22.31
N ASP A 335 31.42 18.13 23.58
CA ASP A 335 31.95 17.12 24.50
C ASP A 335 30.99 15.94 24.75
N ARG A 336 29.69 16.10 24.48
CA ARG A 336 28.71 15.03 24.55
C ARG A 336 28.65 14.23 23.25
N VAL A 337 28.53 14.92 22.11
CA VAL A 337 28.40 14.28 20.79
C VAL A 337 29.71 13.59 20.37
N ASP A 338 30.85 14.20 20.69
CA ASP A 338 32.17 13.74 20.29
C ASP A 338 32.73 12.65 21.22
N ARG A 339 32.15 12.45 22.42
CA ARG A 339 32.53 11.37 23.35
C ARG A 339 32.17 9.98 22.85
N ASP A 340 31.15 9.93 21.99
CA ASP A 340 30.58 8.68 21.48
C ASP A 340 31.09 8.37 20.06
N LEU A 341 32.08 9.10 19.55
CA LEU A 341 32.78 8.85 18.28
C LEU A 341 33.93 7.85 18.49
#